data_AF-A0A9E5P854-F1
#
_entry.id   AF-A0A9E5P854-F1
#
_cell.length_a   1.000
_cell.length_b   1.000
_cell.length_c   1.000
_cell.angle_alpha   90.00
_cell.angle_beta   90.00
_cell.angle_gamma   90.00
#
_symmetry.space_group_name_H-M   'P 1'
#
loop_
_entity.id
_entity.type
_entity.pdbx_description
1 polymer ?
#
loop_
_entity_poly.entity_id
_entity_poly.type
_entity_poly.pdbx_seq_one_letter_code
_entity_poly.pdbx_strand_id
1 'polypeptide(L)'
;MPPHLPEGRRLPDVEKPVIDLRVATMGRALAELVYLLGDRMDEVSAQWRRRLCHEIERQVVRPYLNAEHSWERCSHNWNAVCTDGVVAAALLGGLDAPTCARVLAKALQSVGPFLRGFTPDGGCSEGPGYWRFGMNHFSALAYYVHRATGGLVDLLA
;
A
#
# COMPACT_ATOMS: atom_id res chain seq x y z
N MET A 1 -14.80 -17.04 5.18
CA MET A 1 -15.25 -15.70 4.75
C MET A 1 -14.01 -14.81 4.68
N PRO A 2 -13.83 -13.92 3.67
CA PRO A 2 -12.72 -12.97 3.72
C PRO A 2 -12.81 -12.14 5.01
N PRO A 3 -11.72 -12.00 5.79
CA PRO A 3 -11.75 -11.39 7.12
C PRO A 3 -12.19 -9.92 7.16
N HIS A 4 -12.36 -9.29 5.99
CA HIS A 4 -12.70 -7.88 5.83
C HIS A 4 -14.17 -7.61 5.45
N LEU A 5 -15.00 -8.64 5.26
CA LEU A 5 -16.44 -8.45 4.99
C LEU A 5 -17.23 -8.33 6.29
N PRO A 6 -18.12 -7.32 6.45
CA PRO A 6 -19.05 -7.26 7.57
C PRO A 6 -19.91 -8.53 7.63
N GLU A 7 -20.21 -9.02 8.83
CA GLU A 7 -21.09 -10.17 9.03
C GLU A 7 -22.39 -10.01 8.23
N GLY A 8 -22.72 -11.02 7.43
CA GLY A 8 -23.94 -11.05 6.61
C GLY A 8 -23.81 -10.61 5.15
N ARG A 9 -22.69 -9.99 4.70
CA ARG A 9 -22.48 -9.71 3.27
C ARG A 9 -21.73 -10.83 2.56
N ARG A 10 -22.33 -11.42 1.51
CA ARG A 10 -21.68 -12.49 0.71
C ARG A 10 -20.71 -11.97 -0.36
N LEU A 11 -20.82 -10.70 -0.75
CA LEU A 11 -19.98 -10.05 -1.77
C LEU A 11 -19.57 -8.62 -1.33
N PRO A 12 -18.38 -8.13 -1.75
CA PRO A 12 -17.98 -6.74 -1.55
C PRO A 12 -18.92 -5.76 -2.26
N ASP A 13 -19.04 -4.56 -1.71
CA ASP A 13 -19.85 -3.47 -2.25
C ASP A 13 -18.97 -2.62 -3.19
N VAL A 14 -19.35 -2.55 -4.46
CA VAL A 14 -18.53 -1.92 -5.52
C VAL A 14 -18.34 -0.42 -5.33
N GLU A 15 -19.22 0.22 -4.56
CA GLU A 15 -19.14 1.64 -4.20
C GLU A 15 -18.39 1.88 -2.89
N LYS A 16 -18.03 0.81 -2.18
CA LYS A 16 -17.27 0.85 -0.91
C LYS A 16 -16.02 -0.02 -1.02
N PRO A 17 -15.04 0.38 -1.84
CA PRO A 17 -13.77 -0.34 -1.96
C PRO A 17 -13.09 -0.48 -0.60
N VAL A 18 -12.65 -1.70 -0.31
CA VAL A 18 -11.92 -2.06 0.91
C VAL A 18 -10.50 -2.42 0.53
N ILE A 19 -9.53 -1.85 1.24
CA ILE A 19 -8.12 -2.17 1.03
C ILE A 19 -7.77 -3.33 1.95
N ASP A 20 -7.61 -4.52 1.37
CA ASP A 20 -7.02 -5.67 2.03
C ASP A 20 -5.62 -5.98 1.44
N LEU A 21 -5.01 -7.06 1.91
CA LEU A 21 -3.71 -7.50 1.39
C LEU A 21 -3.68 -7.65 -0.13
N ARG A 22 -4.78 -8.15 -0.74
CA ARG A 22 -4.83 -8.40 -2.18
C ARG A 22 -4.98 -7.10 -2.96
N VAL A 23 -5.85 -6.20 -2.52
CA VAL A 23 -6.04 -4.89 -3.16
C VAL A 23 -4.76 -4.07 -3.07
N ALA A 24 -4.10 -4.04 -1.91
CA ALA A 24 -2.84 -3.31 -1.75
C ALA A 24 -1.72 -3.89 -2.63
N THR A 25 -1.52 -5.21 -2.61
CA THR A 25 -0.47 -5.86 -3.42
C THR A 25 -0.73 -5.75 -4.93
N MET A 26 -2.00 -5.80 -5.36
CA MET A 26 -2.36 -5.58 -6.76
C MET A 26 -2.17 -4.11 -7.16
N GLY A 27 -2.58 -3.16 -6.32
CA GLY A 27 -2.36 -1.73 -6.53
C GLY A 27 -0.89 -1.41 -6.78
N ARG A 28 -0.01 -1.98 -5.95
CA ARG A 28 1.45 -1.90 -6.11
C ARG A 28 1.90 -2.42 -7.47
N ALA A 29 1.52 -3.65 -7.82
CA ALA A 29 1.94 -4.28 -9.07
C ALA A 29 1.48 -3.48 -10.30
N LEU A 30 0.24 -2.99 -10.31
CA LEU A 30 -0.26 -2.16 -11.41
C LEU A 30 0.48 -0.82 -11.51
N ALA A 31 0.81 -0.21 -10.38
CA ALA A 31 1.56 1.03 -10.35
C ALA A 31 3.01 0.85 -10.82
N GLU A 32 3.66 -0.26 -10.45
CA GLU A 32 4.97 -0.66 -10.98
C GLU A 32 4.90 -0.85 -12.51
N LEU A 33 3.85 -1.47 -13.04
CA LEU A 33 3.64 -1.60 -14.49
C LEU A 33 3.45 -0.24 -15.17
N VAL A 34 2.66 0.66 -14.58
CA VAL A 34 2.49 2.03 -15.10
C VAL A 34 3.83 2.77 -15.14
N TYR A 35 4.63 2.66 -14.08
CA TYR A 35 5.92 3.34 -13.98
C TYR A 35 6.97 2.76 -14.95
N LEU A 36 7.05 1.44 -15.08
CA LEU A 36 8.08 0.78 -15.88
C LEU A 36 7.73 0.68 -17.37
N LEU A 37 6.45 0.49 -17.69
CA LEU A 37 5.99 0.15 -19.04
C LEU A 37 5.01 1.17 -19.61
N GLY A 38 4.72 2.28 -18.91
CA GLY A 38 3.73 3.28 -19.32
C GLY A 38 3.91 3.75 -20.76
N ASP A 39 5.13 4.09 -21.17
CA ASP A 39 5.40 4.57 -22.53
C ASP A 39 5.15 3.48 -23.58
N ARG A 40 5.51 2.22 -23.28
CA ARG A 40 5.23 1.06 -24.13
C ARG A 40 3.73 0.75 -24.22
N MET A 41 2.98 0.99 -23.15
CA MET A 41 1.51 0.88 -23.18
C MET A 41 0.91 1.97 -24.05
N ASP A 42 1.45 3.18 -23.99
CA ASP A 42 0.96 4.34 -24.76
C ASP A 42 1.19 4.15 -26.27
N GLU A 43 2.26 3.46 -26.68
CA GLU A 43 2.47 3.03 -28.08
C GLU A 43 1.37 2.09 -28.61
N VAL A 44 0.81 1.23 -27.74
CA VAL A 44 -0.27 0.30 -28.11
C VAL A 44 -1.62 1.01 -28.05
N SER A 45 -1.90 1.70 -26.94
CA SER A 45 -3.07 2.54 -26.73
C SER A 45 -2.93 3.32 -25.42
N ALA A 46 -3.02 4.64 -25.53
CA ALA A 46 -3.06 5.54 -24.37
C ALA A 46 -4.24 5.25 -23.39
N GLN A 47 -5.21 4.41 -23.76
CA GLN A 47 -6.28 4.01 -22.85
C GLN A 47 -5.83 3.02 -21.77
N TRP A 48 -4.77 2.25 -22.01
CA TRP A 48 -4.28 1.27 -21.02
C TRP A 48 -3.75 1.97 -19.79
N ARG A 49 -2.77 2.86 -19.97
CA ARG A 49 -2.18 3.63 -18.88
C ARG A 49 -3.24 4.45 -18.13
N ARG A 50 -4.11 5.16 -18.87
CA ARG A 50 -5.22 5.92 -18.28
C ARG A 50 -6.14 5.05 -17.43
N ARG A 51 -6.50 3.85 -17.92
CA ARG A 51 -7.37 2.94 -17.16
C ARG A 51 -6.70 2.44 -15.89
N LEU A 52 -5.41 2.08 -15.96
CA LEU A 52 -4.66 1.60 -14.80
C LEU A 52 -4.53 2.70 -13.73
N CYS A 53 -4.11 3.91 -14.10
CA CYS A 53 -4.07 5.06 -13.19
C CYS A 53 -5.43 5.32 -12.53
N HIS A 54 -6.52 5.28 -13.32
CA HIS A 54 -7.87 5.49 -12.81
C HIS A 54 -8.29 4.45 -11.78
N GLU A 55 -8.05 3.16 -12.03
CA GLU A 55 -8.41 2.10 -11.08
C GLU A 55 -7.52 2.12 -9.84
N ILE A 56 -6.23 2.46 -9.97
CA ILE A 56 -5.33 2.66 -8.83
C ILE A 56 -5.87 3.78 -7.92
N GLU A 57 -6.23 4.92 -8.50
CA GLU A 57 -6.79 6.03 -7.74
C GLU A 57 -8.11 5.64 -7.06
N ARG A 58 -9.01 5.00 -7.80
CA ARG A 58 -10.35 4.63 -7.34
C ARG A 58 -10.35 3.54 -6.27
N GLN A 59 -9.54 2.48 -6.44
CA GLN A 59 -9.56 1.29 -5.58
C GLN A 59 -8.59 1.39 -4.39
N VAL A 60 -7.52 2.18 -4.51
CA VAL A 60 -6.42 2.17 -3.54
C VAL A 60 -6.23 3.54 -2.91
N VAL A 61 -5.99 4.58 -3.70
CA VAL A 61 -5.57 5.88 -3.15
C VAL A 61 -6.72 6.63 -2.49
N ARG A 62 -7.86 6.79 -3.18
CA ARG A 62 -9.04 7.48 -2.61
C ARG A 62 -9.59 6.77 -1.37
N PRO A 63 -9.77 5.44 -1.35
CA PRO A 63 -10.30 4.77 -0.16
C PRO A 63 -9.33 4.85 1.02
N TYR A 64 -8.02 4.86 0.78
CA TYR A 64 -7.04 5.10 1.83
C TYR A 64 -7.16 6.50 2.42
N LEU A 65 -7.26 7.54 1.59
CA LEU A 65 -7.30 8.92 2.07
C LEU A 65 -8.63 9.31 2.74
N ASN A 66 -9.73 8.60 2.44
CA ASN A 66 -11.07 8.96 2.87
C ASN A 66 -11.62 8.13 4.04
N ALA A 67 -10.89 7.11 4.50
CA ALA A 67 -11.32 6.24 5.58
C ALA A 67 -10.14 5.75 6.43
N GLU A 68 -10.45 5.33 7.65
CA GLU A 68 -9.54 4.53 8.45
C GLU A 68 -9.70 3.05 8.11
N HIS A 69 -8.59 2.34 8.06
CA HIS A 69 -8.55 0.89 7.86
C HIS A 69 -8.05 0.22 9.12
N SER A 70 -8.66 -0.89 9.53
CA SER A 70 -8.30 -1.59 10.78
C SER A 70 -6.83 -1.99 10.83
N TRP A 71 -6.24 -2.37 9.69
CA TRP A 71 -4.83 -2.75 9.57
C TRP A 71 -3.85 -1.60 9.84
N GLU A 72 -4.29 -0.34 9.78
CA GLU A 72 -3.44 0.82 10.14
C GLU A 72 -3.02 0.80 11.61
N ARG A 73 -3.75 0.07 12.47
CA ARG A 73 -3.43 -0.07 13.90
C ARG A 73 -2.85 -1.44 14.25
N CYS A 74 -2.76 -2.35 13.29
CA CYS A 74 -2.30 -3.71 13.53
C CYS A 74 -0.79 -3.78 13.76
N SER A 75 -0.38 -4.56 14.76
CA SER A 75 1.02 -4.87 15.05
C SER A 75 1.50 -6.16 14.36
N HIS A 76 0.99 -6.42 13.15
CA HIS A 76 1.33 -7.60 12.36
C HIS A 76 1.48 -7.22 10.89
N ASN A 77 1.86 -8.18 10.06
CA ASN A 77 2.30 -7.93 8.67
C ASN A 77 1.30 -7.16 7.79
N TRP A 78 -0.01 -7.19 8.09
CA TRP A 78 -1.02 -6.45 7.30
C TRP A 78 -0.75 -4.96 7.26
N ASN A 79 -0.24 -4.40 8.35
CA ASN A 79 0.09 -2.99 8.41
C ASN A 79 1.18 -2.62 7.39
N ALA A 80 2.32 -3.32 7.41
CA ALA A 80 3.41 -3.08 6.47
C ALA A 80 3.00 -3.37 5.02
N VAL A 81 2.31 -4.49 4.77
CA VAL A 81 1.91 -4.91 3.42
C VAL A 81 0.93 -3.92 2.79
N CYS A 82 -0.10 -3.52 3.52
CA CYS A 82 -1.08 -2.57 3.01
C CYS A 82 -0.49 -1.16 2.85
N THR A 83 0.31 -0.71 3.81
CA THR A 83 0.95 0.62 3.76
C THR A 83 1.92 0.73 2.59
N ASP A 84 2.80 -0.26 2.39
CA ASP A 84 3.69 -0.35 1.22
C ASP A 84 2.89 -0.29 -0.09
N GLY A 85 1.86 -1.14 -0.20
CA GLY A 85 1.08 -1.23 -1.43
C GLY A 85 0.38 0.08 -1.80
N VAL A 86 -0.16 0.80 -0.81
CA VAL A 86 -0.80 2.10 -1.03
C VAL A 86 0.22 3.19 -1.37
N VAL A 87 1.36 3.24 -0.67
CA VAL A 87 2.41 4.23 -0.94
C VAL A 87 2.98 4.04 -2.35
N ALA A 88 3.31 2.81 -2.72
CA ALA A 88 3.78 2.50 -4.07
C ALA A 88 2.72 2.84 -5.13
N ALA A 89 1.44 2.50 -4.85
CA ALA A 89 0.33 2.84 -5.73
C ALA A 89 0.21 4.35 -5.98
N ALA A 90 0.36 5.17 -4.95
CA ALA A 90 0.32 6.63 -5.08
C ALA A 90 1.55 7.17 -5.84
N LEU A 91 2.76 6.76 -5.46
CA LEU A 91 3.99 7.31 -6.02
C LEU A 91 4.25 6.89 -7.47
N LEU A 92 3.87 5.67 -7.84
CA LEU A 92 4.16 5.09 -9.16
C LEU A 92 2.94 5.12 -10.09
N GLY A 93 1.73 5.26 -9.54
CA GLY A 93 0.46 5.19 -10.28
C GLY A 93 0.06 6.45 -11.04
N GLY A 94 0.95 7.46 -11.11
CA GLY A 94 0.69 8.70 -11.86
C GLY A 94 -0.24 9.69 -11.14
N LEU A 95 -0.23 9.69 -9.80
CA LEU A 95 -0.97 10.65 -8.98
C LEU A 95 -0.20 11.98 -8.88
N ASP A 96 -0.90 13.05 -8.55
CA ASP A 96 -0.28 14.36 -8.35
C ASP A 96 0.52 14.43 -7.03
N ALA A 97 1.50 15.34 -6.99
CA ALA A 97 2.38 15.49 -5.83
C ALA A 97 1.63 15.78 -4.51
N PRO A 98 0.58 16.63 -4.47
CA PRO A 98 -0.22 16.83 -3.26
C PRO A 98 -0.89 15.54 -2.74
N THR A 99 -1.43 14.70 -3.63
CA THR A 99 -2.02 13.41 -3.24
C THR A 99 -0.95 12.48 -2.68
N CYS A 100 0.20 12.38 -3.35
CA CYS A 100 1.35 11.60 -2.87
C CYS A 100 1.81 12.04 -1.48
N ALA A 101 1.91 13.35 -1.23
CA ALA A 101 2.30 13.89 0.07
C ALA A 101 1.30 13.52 1.17
N ARG A 102 -0.02 13.58 0.89
CA ARG A 102 -1.06 13.16 1.85
C ARG A 102 -1.00 11.67 2.16
N VAL A 103 -0.76 10.83 1.14
CA VAL A 103 -0.59 9.38 1.33
C VAL A 103 0.62 9.09 2.20
N LEU A 104 1.77 9.70 1.90
CA LEU A 104 2.99 9.55 2.69
C LEU A 104 2.80 10.01 4.13
N ALA A 105 2.18 11.17 4.35
CA ALA A 105 1.92 11.68 5.69
C ALA A 105 1.06 10.72 6.53
N LYS A 106 -0.01 10.17 5.94
CA LYS A 106 -0.85 9.17 6.62
C LYS A 106 -0.08 7.86 6.87
N ALA A 107 0.71 7.39 5.89
CA ALA A 107 1.51 6.17 6.01
C ALA A 107 2.53 6.25 7.14
N LEU A 108 3.23 7.37 7.27
CA LEU A 108 4.21 7.59 8.33
C LEU A 108 3.58 7.61 9.72
N GLN A 109 2.34 8.09 9.83
CA GLN A 109 1.58 8.05 11.09
C GLN A 109 1.10 6.63 11.43
N SER A 110 0.80 5.81 10.42
CA SER A 110 0.18 4.50 10.61
C SER A 110 1.14 3.31 10.61
N VAL A 111 2.40 3.44 10.18
CA VAL A 111 3.31 2.28 10.04
C VAL A 111 3.97 1.83 11.36
N GLY A 112 4.07 2.71 12.35
CA GLY A 112 4.74 2.43 13.63
C GLY A 112 4.26 1.18 14.40
N PRO A 113 2.96 0.84 14.43
CA PRO A 113 2.46 -0.39 15.05
C PRO A 113 3.13 -1.67 14.54
N PHE A 114 3.47 -1.76 13.25
CA PHE A 114 4.11 -2.95 12.68
C PHE A 114 5.40 -3.33 13.41
N LEU A 115 6.30 -2.36 13.62
CA LEU A 115 7.57 -2.59 14.32
C LEU A 115 7.39 -2.98 15.79
N ARG A 116 6.33 -2.47 16.44
CA ARG A 116 5.97 -2.87 17.81
C ARG A 116 5.40 -4.29 17.91
N GLY A 117 5.13 -4.92 16.77
CA GLY A 117 4.69 -6.31 16.68
C GLY A 117 5.77 -7.35 16.92
N PHE A 118 7.04 -6.95 16.86
CA PHE A 118 8.15 -7.86 17.07
C PHE A 118 8.44 -8.08 18.56
N THR A 119 8.92 -9.28 18.87
CA THR A 119 9.42 -9.61 20.21
C THR A 119 10.72 -8.84 20.51
N PRO A 120 11.16 -8.73 21.78
CA PRO A 120 12.35 -7.96 22.13
C PRO A 120 13.65 -8.41 21.44
N ASP A 121 13.70 -9.67 20.97
CA ASP A 121 14.80 -10.25 20.19
C ASP A 121 14.62 -10.09 18.66
N GLY A 122 13.60 -9.35 18.21
CA GLY A 122 13.28 -9.11 16.80
C GLY A 122 12.45 -10.20 16.12
N GLY A 123 12.00 -11.22 16.86
CA GLY A 123 11.14 -12.29 16.35
C GLY A 123 9.70 -11.87 16.08
N CYS A 124 8.91 -12.76 15.47
CA CYS A 124 7.48 -12.58 15.20
C CYS A 124 6.68 -13.74 15.77
N SER A 125 5.62 -13.43 16.53
CA SER A 125 4.72 -14.44 17.11
C SER A 125 3.94 -15.25 16.07
N GLU A 126 3.72 -14.71 14.87
CA GLU A 126 3.11 -15.42 13.74
C GLU A 126 4.09 -16.39 13.04
N GLY A 127 5.37 -16.36 13.42
CA GLY A 127 6.42 -17.21 12.87
C GLY A 127 7.26 -16.55 11.76
N PRO A 128 8.35 -17.22 11.34
CA PRO A 128 9.38 -16.64 10.47
C PRO A 128 8.87 -16.32 9.05
N GLY A 129 7.85 -17.03 8.57
CA GLY A 129 7.24 -16.76 7.26
C GLY A 129 6.55 -15.40 7.21
N TYR A 130 5.73 -15.09 8.22
CA TYR A 130 5.05 -13.80 8.34
C TYR A 130 5.99 -12.67 8.72
N TRP A 131 7.01 -12.95 9.53
CA TRP A 131 8.11 -12.03 9.76
C TRP A 131 8.73 -11.57 8.44
N ARG A 132 9.20 -12.53 7.62
CA ARG A 132 9.82 -12.25 6.32
C ARG A 132 8.88 -11.49 5.40
N PHE A 133 7.61 -11.89 5.36
CA PHE A 133 6.63 -11.26 4.48
C PHE A 133 6.39 -9.80 4.86
N GLY A 134 6.15 -9.51 6.15
CA GLY A 134 5.98 -8.15 6.63
C GLY A 134 7.23 -7.29 6.43
N MET A 135 8.40 -7.81 6.79
CA MET A 135 9.67 -7.06 6.66
C MET A 135 10.03 -6.75 5.22
N ASN A 136 9.75 -7.64 4.26
CA ASN A 136 9.97 -7.34 2.85
C ASN A 136 9.18 -6.10 2.39
N HIS A 137 7.91 -6.02 2.78
CA HIS A 137 7.06 -4.87 2.46
C HIS A 137 7.48 -3.62 3.23
N PHE A 138 7.87 -3.76 4.50
CA PHE A 138 8.39 -2.62 5.28
C PHE A 138 9.67 -2.04 4.68
N SER A 139 10.61 -2.89 4.24
CA SER A 139 11.84 -2.44 3.58
C SER A 139 11.57 -1.74 2.25
N ALA A 140 10.61 -2.24 1.45
CA ALA A 140 10.19 -1.57 0.21
C ALA A 140 9.55 -0.20 0.51
N LEU A 141 8.66 -0.13 1.50
CA LEU A 141 8.08 1.12 1.98
C LEU A 141 9.14 2.12 2.44
N ALA A 142 10.10 1.67 3.25
CA ALA A 142 11.22 2.50 3.70
C ALA A 142 12.00 3.09 2.53
N TYR A 143 12.29 2.27 1.52
CA TYR A 143 12.93 2.72 0.29
C TYR A 143 12.09 3.79 -0.44
N TYR A 144 10.78 3.56 -0.61
CA TYR A 144 9.89 4.53 -1.27
C TYR A 144 9.83 5.86 -0.52
N VAL A 145 9.70 5.82 0.81
CA VAL A 145 9.69 7.01 1.67
C VAL A 145 11.02 7.76 1.56
N HIS A 146 12.14 7.06 1.70
CA HIS A 146 13.47 7.66 1.62
C HIS A 146 13.68 8.32 0.26
N ARG A 147 13.30 7.66 -0.84
CA ARG A 147 13.42 8.21 -2.19
C ARG A 147 12.49 9.41 -2.43
N ALA A 148 11.24 9.32 -2.01
CA ALA A 148 10.24 10.38 -2.23
C ALA A 148 10.53 11.65 -1.43
N THR A 149 11.20 11.51 -0.28
CA THR A 149 11.57 12.63 0.60
C THR A 149 12.99 13.14 0.38
N GLY A 150 13.73 12.59 -0.59
CA GLY A 150 15.14 12.95 -0.82
C GLY A 150 16.05 12.63 0.38
N GLY A 151 15.70 11.61 1.17
CA GLY A 151 16.44 11.17 2.35
C GLY A 151 16.12 11.90 3.65
N LEU A 152 15.14 12.82 3.66
CA LEU A 152 14.74 13.51 4.89
C LEU A 152 14.06 12.59 5.91
N VAL A 153 13.45 11.50 5.43
CA VAL A 153 12.86 10.47 6.27
C VAL A 153 13.49 9.13 5.93
N ASP A 154 14.12 8.51 6.92
CA ASP A 154 14.66 7.15 6.84
C ASP A 154 14.01 6.29 7.93
N LEU A 155 13.31 5.23 7.51
CA LEU A 155 12.65 4.30 8.42
C LEU A 155 13.57 3.16 8.88
N LEU A 156 14.78 3.06 8.34
CA LEU A 156 15.77 2.03 8.64
C LEU A 156 17.05 2.59 9.29
N ALA A 157 17.07 3.89 9.60
CA ALA A 157 18.18 4.56 10.29
C ALA A 157 18.34 4.11 11.75
#